data_AF-A0A7K2LUA4-F1
#
_entry.id   AF-A0A7K2LUA4-F1
#
_cell.length_a   1.000
_cell.length_b   1.000
_cell.length_c   1.000
_cell.angle_alpha   90.00
_cell.angle_beta   90.00
_cell.angle_gamma   90.00
#
_symmetry.space_group_name_H-M   'P 1'
#
loop_
_entity.id
_entity.type
_entity.pdbx_description
1 polymer ?
#
loop_
_entity_poly.entity_id
_entity_poly.type
_entity_poly.pdbx_seq_one_letter_code
_entity_poly.pdbx_strand_id
1 'polypeptide(L)'
;GPRPDLVLDLRHVPFIDCAGLGLLCRVRNRVTARGGRLRLVSDSASFRRILRRTGLAGVFLVLPEFTGAPAGRPAREEHPAVAAVQV
;
A
#
# COMPACT_ATOMS: atom_id res chain seq x y z
N GLY A 1 -16.70 15.22 4.55
CA GLY A 1 -16.41 14.61 3.23
C GLY A 1 -16.30 13.10 3.36
N PRO A 2 -16.31 12.34 2.24
CA PRO A 2 -16.22 10.88 2.27
C PRO A 2 -14.91 10.41 2.92
N ARG A 3 -14.97 9.32 3.71
CA ARG A 3 -13.82 8.68 4.35
C ARG A 3 -13.22 7.67 3.38
N PRO A 4 -12.04 7.93 2.77
CA PRO A 4 -11.49 7.04 1.76
C PRO A 4 -11.09 5.70 2.38
N ASP A 5 -11.38 4.62 1.69
CA ASP A 5 -10.93 3.28 2.06
C ASP A 5 -10.04 2.71 0.96
N LEU A 6 -8.73 2.75 1.18
CA LEU A 6 -7.72 2.45 0.16
C LEU A 6 -7.00 1.15 0.45
N VAL A 7 -6.93 0.28 -0.55
CA VAL A 7 -6.20 -0.99 -0.51
C VAL A 7 -5.17 -0.99 -1.62
N LEU A 8 -3.90 -1.19 -1.28
CA LEU A 8 -2.81 -1.32 -2.23
C LEU A 8 -2.33 -2.77 -2.24
N ASP A 9 -2.51 -3.45 -3.37
CA ASP A 9 -1.94 -4.77 -3.57
C ASP A 9 -0.49 -4.66 -4.03
N LEU A 10 0.42 -5.13 -3.17
CA LEU A 10 1.86 -5.12 -3.38
C LEU A 10 2.41 -6.54 -3.57
N ARG A 11 1.56 -7.57 -3.71
CA ARG A 11 2.02 -8.97 -3.88
C ARG A 11 2.86 -9.17 -5.14
N HIS A 12 2.58 -8.42 -6.20
CA HIS A 12 3.34 -8.46 -7.45
C HIS A 12 4.42 -7.37 -7.56
N VAL A 13 4.71 -6.67 -6.46
CA VAL A 13 5.77 -5.65 -6.41
C VAL A 13 7.02 -6.28 -5.78
N PRO A 14 8.05 -6.60 -6.59
CA PRO A 14 9.20 -7.38 -6.11
C PRO A 14 10.10 -6.57 -5.15
N PHE A 15 10.07 -5.24 -5.24
CA PHE A 15 10.92 -4.37 -4.45
C PHE A 15 10.26 -3.01 -4.20
N ILE A 16 10.59 -2.38 -3.06
CA ILE A 16 10.22 -1.01 -2.73
C ILE A 16 11.45 -0.29 -2.18
N ASP A 17 11.75 0.87 -2.75
CA ASP A 17 12.86 1.72 -2.36
C ASP A 17 12.42 2.79 -1.33
N CYS A 18 13.33 3.70 -1.00
CA CYS A 18 13.03 4.80 -0.09
C CYS A 18 11.94 5.75 -0.65
N ALA A 19 11.90 5.96 -1.96
CA ALA A 19 10.90 6.81 -2.60
C ALA A 19 9.50 6.20 -2.47
N GLY A 20 9.37 4.89 -2.71
CA GLY A 20 8.15 4.12 -2.52
C GLY A 20 7.68 4.13 -1.06
N LEU A 21 8.57 3.93 -0.10
CA LEU A 21 8.22 4.04 1.33
C LEU A 21 7.75 5.46 1.68
N GLY A 22 8.42 6.49 1.17
CA GLY A 22 8.00 7.88 1.32
C GLY A 22 6.61 8.15 0.75
N LEU A 23 6.30 7.58 -0.42
CA LEU A 23 4.98 7.65 -1.03
C LEU A 23 3.92 6.98 -0.16
N LEU A 24 4.16 5.77 0.33
CA LEU A 24 3.23 5.07 1.23
C LEU A 24 2.93 5.91 2.47
N CYS A 25 3.93 6.55 3.07
CA CYS A 25 3.75 7.46 4.19
C CYS A 25 2.88 8.68 3.83
N ARG A 26 3.13 9.33 2.68
CA ARG A 26 2.30 10.45 2.21
C ARG A 26 0.84 10.05 1.96
N VAL A 27 0.63 8.89 1.34
CA VAL A 27 -0.71 8.34 1.10
C VAL A 27 -1.43 8.09 2.42
N ARG A 28 -0.76 7.43 3.38
CA ARG A 28 -1.32 7.21 4.72
C ARG A 28 -1.75 8.52 5.36
N ASN A 29 -0.86 9.51 5.41
CA ASN A 29 -1.13 10.81 6.04
C ASN A 29 -2.34 11.51 5.40
N ARG A 30 -2.46 11.49 4.07
CA ARG A 30 -3.60 12.09 3.36
C ARG A 30 -4.91 11.34 3.65
N VAL A 31 -4.86 10.02 3.70
CA VAL A 31 -6.03 9.16 3.97
C VAL A 31 -6.50 9.34 5.42
N THR A 32 -5.58 9.31 6.39
CA THR A 32 -5.91 9.48 7.81
C THR A 32 -6.38 10.90 8.13
N ALA A 33 -5.81 11.92 7.50
CA ALA A 33 -6.28 13.31 7.62
C ALA A 33 -7.75 13.49 7.17
N ARG A 34 -8.27 12.57 6.34
CA ARG A 34 -9.67 12.52 5.91
C ARG A 34 -10.53 11.54 6.71
N GLY A 35 -10.00 10.96 7.79
CA GLY A 35 -10.66 9.92 8.58
C GLY A 35 -10.83 8.58 7.85
N GLY A 36 -10.03 8.36 6.80
CA GLY A 36 -10.02 7.15 6.00
C GLY A 36 -9.04 6.09 6.52
N ARG A 37 -8.90 5.00 5.76
CA ARG A 37 -8.02 3.86 6.09
C ARG A 37 -7.19 3.44 4.89
N LEU A 38 -5.93 3.09 5.14
CA LEU A 38 -5.00 2.52 4.16
C LEU A 38 -4.62 1.11 4.62
N ARG A 39 -4.77 0.13 3.72
CA ARG A 39 -4.32 -1.26 3.90
C ARG A 39 -3.37 -1.63 2.78
N LEU A 40 -2.32 -2.36 3.13
CA LEU A 40 -1.36 -2.91 2.18
C LEU A 40 -1.56 -4.42 2.12
N VAL A 41 -1.60 -5.00 0.93
CA VAL A 41 -1.63 -6.46 0.74
C VAL A 41 -0.25 -6.91 0.32
N SER A 42 0.38 -7.72 1.17
CA SER A 42 1.68 -8.32 0.89
C SER A 42 1.95 -9.51 1.81
N ASP A 43 2.40 -10.59 1.21
CA ASP A 43 2.96 -11.79 1.85
C ASP A 43 4.50 -11.75 1.92
N SER A 44 5.14 -10.72 1.34
CA SER A 44 6.61 -10.60 1.27
C SER A 44 7.25 -10.40 2.65
N ALA A 45 8.03 -11.41 3.07
CA ALA A 45 8.85 -11.33 4.28
C ALA A 45 9.90 -10.21 4.19
N SER A 46 10.45 -9.97 3.00
CA SER A 46 11.40 -8.88 2.73
C SER A 46 10.74 -7.51 2.94
N PHE A 47 9.53 -7.31 2.42
CA PHE A 47 8.79 -6.07 2.65
C PHE A 47 8.52 -5.83 4.14
N ARG A 48 8.07 -6.85 4.88
CA ARG A 48 7.89 -6.75 6.35
C ARG A 48 9.19 -6.44 7.08
N ARG A 49 10.33 -6.98 6.63
CA ARG A 49 11.65 -6.68 7.18
C ARG A 49 12.07 -5.24 6.93
N ILE A 50 11.81 -4.71 5.73
CA ILE A 50 12.05 -3.31 5.39
C ILE A 50 11.26 -2.41 6.34
N LEU A 51 9.95 -2.64 6.51
CA LEU A 51 9.12 -1.84 7.42
C LEU A 51 9.65 -1.84 8.86
N ARG A 52 10.09 -3.00 9.37
CA ARG A 52 10.72 -3.06 10.70
C ARG A 52 12.01 -2.25 10.78
N ARG A 53 12.90 -2.39 9.79
CA ARG A 53 14.19 -1.69 9.76
C ARG A 53 14.06 -0.18 9.60
N THR A 54 13.01 0.28 8.95
CA THR A 54 12.75 1.71 8.75
C THR A 54 11.85 2.32 9.83
N GLY A 55 11.56 1.61 10.92
CA GLY A 55 10.68 2.10 11.98
C GLY A 55 9.22 2.27 11.56
N LEU A 56 8.81 1.64 10.44
CA LEU A 56 7.45 1.68 9.89
C LEU A 56 6.62 0.45 10.30
N ALA A 57 7.13 -0.40 11.20
CA ALA A 57 6.36 -1.48 11.79
C ALA A 57 5.17 -0.90 12.58
N GLY A 58 3.97 -1.46 12.37
CA GLY A 58 2.74 -0.99 13.01
C GLY A 58 2.15 0.30 12.42
N VAL A 59 2.89 0.99 11.55
CA VAL A 59 2.41 2.19 10.86
C VAL A 59 1.39 1.86 9.77
N PHE A 60 1.52 0.69 9.14
CA PHE A 60 0.63 0.19 8.11
C PHE A 60 -0.06 -1.10 8.58
N LEU A 61 -1.35 -1.23 8.25
CA LEU A 61 -2.01 -2.53 8.29
C LEU A 61 -1.60 -3.32 7.06
N VAL A 62 -0.76 -4.34 7.25
CA VAL A 62 -0.31 -5.25 6.18
C VAL A 62 -1.06 -6.56 6.30
N LEU A 63 -1.79 -6.91 5.25
CA LEU A 63 -2.58 -8.14 5.14
C LEU A 63 -1.89 -9.09 4.16
N PRO A 64 -1.90 -10.42 4.38
CA PRO A 64 -1.40 -11.38 3.39
C PRO A 64 -2.30 -11.41 2.13
N GLU A 65 -3.59 -11.19 2.32
CA GLU A 65 -4.63 -11.16 1.28
C GLU A 65 -5.71 -10.15 1.66
N PHE A 66 -6.50 -9.71 0.67
CA PHE A 66 -7.65 -8.84 0.91
C PHE A 66 -8.90 -9.47 0.31
N THR A 67 -9.86 -9.81 1.18
CA THR A 67 -11.12 -10.48 0.82
C THR A 67 -12.33 -9.54 0.85
N GLY A 68 -12.12 -8.24 1.08
CA GLY A 68 -13.19 -7.25 1.09
C GLY A 68 -13.61 -6.80 -0.30
N ALA A 69 -14.89 -6.50 -0.49
CA ALA A 69 -15.35 -5.81 -1.69
C ALA A 69 -14.87 -4.34 -1.64
N PRO A 70 -14.26 -3.79 -2.70
CA PRO A 70 -14.00 -2.35 -2.77
C PRO A 70 -15.34 -1.61 -2.72
N ALA A 71 -15.43 -0.60 -1.84
CA ALA A 71 -16.60 0.27 -1.76
C ALA A 71 -16.62 1.18 -3.01
N GLY A 72 -17.28 0.72 -4.07
CA GLY A 72 -17.40 1.41 -5.36
C GLY A 72 -16.76 0.61 -6.51
N ARG A 73 -17.44 0.58 -7.66
CA ARG A 73 -17.10 -0.27 -8.82
C ARG A 73 -15.65 -0.06 -9.28
N PRO A 74 -14.78 -1.08 -9.27
CA PRO A 74 -13.53 -1.04 -10.01
C PRO A 74 -13.85 -1.27 -11.48
N ALA A 75 -14.07 -0.20 -12.24
CA ALA A 75 -14.16 -0.30 -13.69
C ALA A 75 -12.74 -0.28 -14.29
N ARG A 76 -12.31 -1.48 -14.66
CA ARG A 76 -11.22 -1.84 -15.57
C ARG A 76 -9.83 -2.00 -14.96
N GLU A 77 -9.52 -3.26 -14.67
CA GLU A 77 -8.20 -3.84 -14.80
C GLU A 77 -7.64 -3.54 -16.20
N GLU A 78 -6.56 -2.76 -16.27
CA GLU A 78 -5.47 -3.01 -17.20
C GLU A 78 -4.17 -2.80 -16.41
N HIS A 79 -3.43 -3.88 -16.22
CA HIS A 79 -2.13 -3.90 -15.56
C HIS A 79 -1.04 -3.92 -16.63
N PRO A 80 -0.48 -2.76 -17.03
CA PRO A 80 0.91 -2.68 -17.41
C PRO A 80 1.70 -2.36 -16.14
N ALA A 81 2.70 -3.19 -15.85
CA ALA A 81 3.63 -3.01 -14.75
C ALA A 81 4.11 -1.55 -14.69
N VAL A 82 3.82 -0.87 -13.57
CA VAL A 82 4.48 0.41 -13.28
C VAL A 82 5.96 0.11 -13.13
N ALA A 83 6.75 0.64 -14.06
CA ALA A 83 8.20 0.55 -14.02
C ALA A 83 8.69 0.97 -12.63
N ALA A 84 9.33 0.03 -11.92
CA ALA A 84 10.19 0.38 -10.82
C ALA A 84 11.29 1.26 -11.43
N VAL A 85 11.22 2.57 -11.18
CA VAL A 85 12.35 3.47 -11.42
C VAL A 85 13.41 3.04 -10.42
N GLN A 86 14.38 2.27 -10.91
CA GLN A 86 15.63 2.03 -10.21
C GLN A 86 16.56 3.17 -10.63
N VAL A 87 17.03 3.95 -9.65
CA VAL A 87 18.22 4.80 -9.81
C VAL A 87 19.44 3.90 -9.86
#